data_AF-A0A3E0WG38-F1
#
_entry.id   AF-A0A3E0WG38-F1
#
_cell.length_a   1.000
_cell.length_b   1.000
_cell.length_c   1.000
_cell.angle_alpha   90.00
_cell.angle_beta   90.00
_cell.angle_gamma   90.00
#
_symmetry.space_group_name_H-M   'P 1'
#
loop_
_entity.id
_entity.type
_entity.pdbx_description
1 polymer ?
#
loop_
_entity_poly.entity_id
_entity_poly.type
_entity_poly.pdbx_seq_one_letter_code
_entity_poly.pdbx_strand_id
1 'polypeptide(L)'
;MDSPKCTVNKLTNNYLDTLDTNIDTKNHDENITHEINPTTDEEKEQLKKAYMEKGFYENSDRVPERLANMLKAFSADMNQAQKYYEIILIAKKRVEKEVGFVIWLEQEPELEYQLINAFSRAIRQIEQQQTVENGDGYIYKTIYNVLLNELSTRSRNATQPDPVYYDWLEEGKSNEVIPEWFKQQKQER
;
A
#
# COMPACT_ATOMS: atom_id res chain seq x y z
N MET A 1 0.03 61.82 10.93
CA MET A 1 0.49 60.49 11.37
C MET A 1 -0.06 59.51 10.38
N ASP A 2 0.73 59.26 9.33
CA ASP A 2 0.28 58.57 8.13
C ASP A 2 0.76 57.12 8.15
N SER A 3 -0.19 56.19 8.14
CA SER A 3 0.08 54.76 8.03
C SER A 3 0.49 54.40 6.60
N PRO A 4 1.56 53.63 6.38
CA PRO A 4 2.02 53.28 5.04
C PRO A 4 1.11 52.24 4.39
N LYS A 5 0.72 52.51 3.13
CA LYS A 5 0.02 51.59 2.24
C LYS A 5 0.98 50.47 1.83
N CYS A 6 0.66 49.23 2.19
CA CYS A 6 1.42 48.05 1.77
C CYS A 6 0.86 47.54 0.43
N THR A 7 1.61 47.74 -0.65
CA THR A 7 1.29 47.26 -1.99
C THR A 7 1.76 45.81 -2.10
N VAL A 8 0.83 44.87 -2.27
CA VAL A 8 1.18 43.44 -2.48
C VAL A 8 1.53 43.23 -3.95
N ASN A 9 2.83 43.17 -4.26
CA ASN A 9 3.31 42.70 -5.56
C ASN A 9 3.01 41.21 -5.70
N LYS A 10 2.22 40.85 -6.72
CA LYS A 10 2.05 39.46 -7.17
C LYS A 10 3.38 38.95 -7.74
N LEU A 11 4.08 38.12 -6.97
CA LEU A 11 5.20 37.33 -7.47
C LEU A 11 4.65 36.06 -8.11
N THR A 12 4.71 36.02 -9.43
CA THR A 12 4.51 34.85 -10.29
C THR A 12 5.67 33.88 -10.10
N ASN A 13 5.44 32.74 -9.46
CA ASN A 13 6.41 31.65 -9.37
C ASN A 13 6.41 30.83 -10.67
N ASN A 14 7.04 31.36 -11.72
CA ASN A 14 7.52 30.60 -12.87
C ASN A 14 8.91 30.01 -12.55
N TYR A 15 9.01 29.14 -11.54
CA TYR A 15 10.29 28.57 -11.08
C TYR A 15 10.43 27.06 -11.34
N LEU A 16 9.75 26.54 -12.36
CA LEU A 16 9.84 25.12 -12.72
C LEU A 16 10.04 24.88 -14.22
N ASP A 17 10.34 25.93 -15.00
CA ASP A 17 10.31 25.89 -16.47
C ASP A 17 11.70 25.92 -17.13
N THR A 18 12.78 25.76 -16.37
CA THR A 18 14.15 25.78 -16.93
C THR A 18 15.11 24.84 -16.18
N LEU A 19 14.75 23.57 -16.03
CA LEU A 19 15.75 22.52 -15.78
C LEU A 19 16.15 21.93 -17.14
N ASP A 20 16.95 22.72 -17.86
CA ASP A 20 17.68 22.31 -19.05
C ASP A 20 18.87 21.44 -18.57
N THR A 21 18.66 20.13 -18.50
CA THR A 21 19.72 19.18 -18.13
C THR A 21 20.67 18.99 -19.32
N ASN A 22 21.60 19.94 -19.49
CA ASN A 22 22.84 19.71 -20.22
C ASN A 22 23.72 18.73 -19.41
N ILE A 23 23.46 17.44 -19.57
CA ILE A 23 24.33 16.37 -19.08
C ILE A 23 25.28 16.01 -20.23
N ASP A 24 26.52 16.50 -20.12
CA ASP A 24 27.62 16.19 -21.05
C ASP A 24 28.15 14.77 -20.79
N THR A 25 27.46 13.76 -21.35
CA THR A 25 27.96 12.38 -21.40
C THR A 25 28.76 12.17 -22.67
N LYS A 26 30.09 12.22 -22.54
CA LYS A 26 31.04 11.77 -23.57
C LYS A 26 30.91 10.26 -23.79
N ASN A 27 30.56 9.91 -25.03
CA ASN A 27 30.85 8.67 -25.75
C ASN A 27 30.41 7.33 -25.11
N HIS A 28 29.24 6.83 -25.56
CA HIS A 28 29.10 5.42 -25.87
C HIS A 28 28.10 5.23 -27.03
N ASP A 29 28.66 5.00 -28.22
CA ASP A 29 28.15 4.22 -29.37
C ASP A 29 26.65 4.24 -29.71
N GLU A 30 26.31 5.12 -30.66
CA GLU A 30 25.63 4.81 -31.93
C GLU A 30 24.66 3.60 -32.01
N ASN A 31 23.41 3.78 -31.56
CA ASN A 31 22.19 3.46 -32.34
C ASN A 31 20.91 3.68 -31.50
N ILE A 32 20.46 4.93 -31.36
CA ILE A 32 19.06 5.21 -31.04
C ILE A 32 18.59 6.32 -31.98
N THR A 33 18.34 5.94 -33.23
CA THR A 33 17.55 6.72 -34.17
C THR A 33 16.08 6.67 -33.72
N HIS A 34 15.64 7.74 -33.06
CA HIS A 34 14.52 8.60 -33.46
C HIS A 34 13.92 9.25 -32.21
N GLU A 35 14.29 10.52 -31.99
CA GLU A 35 13.41 11.50 -31.37
C GLU A 35 12.07 11.48 -32.11
N ILE A 36 11.07 10.79 -31.54
CA ILE A 36 9.68 11.05 -31.87
C ILE A 36 9.27 12.21 -30.96
N ASN A 37 9.68 13.42 -31.32
CA ASN A 37 9.06 14.62 -30.76
C ASN A 37 7.60 14.61 -31.23
N PRO A 38 6.61 14.40 -30.35
CA PRO A 38 5.22 14.30 -30.78
C PRO A 38 4.80 15.65 -31.33
N THR A 39 4.43 15.70 -32.60
CA THR A 39 4.20 16.93 -33.36
C THR A 39 2.78 17.47 -33.16
N THR A 40 1.88 16.68 -32.56
CA THR A 40 0.50 17.06 -32.26
C THR A 40 0.19 16.97 -30.76
N ASP A 41 -0.73 17.81 -30.28
CA ASP A 41 -1.15 17.79 -28.87
C ASP A 41 -1.80 16.47 -28.47
N GLU A 42 -2.46 15.79 -29.42
CA GLU A 42 -3.07 14.46 -29.23
C GLU A 42 -2.01 13.38 -29.00
N GLU A 43 -0.91 13.37 -29.78
CA GLU A 43 0.19 12.42 -29.59
C GLU A 43 0.93 12.67 -28.27
N LYS A 44 1.10 13.92 -27.85
CA LYS A 44 1.65 14.25 -26.51
C LYS A 44 0.77 13.71 -25.39
N GLU A 45 -0.54 13.83 -25.53
CA GLU A 45 -1.48 13.34 -24.52
C GLU A 45 -1.50 11.80 -24.47
N GLN A 46 -1.44 11.13 -25.61
CA GLN A 46 -1.31 9.66 -25.70
C GLN A 46 -0.01 9.19 -25.07
N LEU A 47 1.11 9.85 -25.37
CA LEU A 47 2.41 9.53 -24.80
C LEU A 47 2.41 9.71 -23.29
N LYS A 48 1.82 10.81 -22.78
CA LYS A 48 1.64 11.05 -21.34
C LYS A 48 0.80 9.96 -20.68
N LYS A 49 -0.31 9.54 -21.30
CA LYS A 49 -1.16 8.44 -20.80
C LYS A 49 -0.38 7.13 -20.74
N ALA A 50 0.38 6.80 -21.78
CA ALA A 50 1.23 5.60 -21.81
C ALA A 50 2.30 5.62 -20.72
N TYR A 51 2.95 6.77 -20.47
CA TYR A 51 3.91 6.90 -19.37
C TYR A 51 3.27 6.73 -17.99
N MET A 52 2.08 7.30 -17.79
CA MET A 52 1.35 7.16 -16.51
C MET A 52 0.90 5.71 -16.28
N GLU A 53 0.39 5.06 -17.32
CA GLU A 53 -0.03 3.67 -17.28
C GLU A 53 1.15 2.74 -16.98
N LYS A 54 2.28 2.95 -17.66
CA LYS A 54 3.54 2.25 -17.39
C LYS A 54 3.96 2.43 -15.93
N GLY A 55 3.92 3.66 -15.43
CA GLY A 55 4.24 3.97 -14.04
C GLY A 55 3.29 3.37 -13.00
N PHE A 56 2.02 3.09 -13.35
CA PHE A 56 1.08 2.45 -12.44
C PHE A 56 1.34 0.93 -12.33
N TYR A 57 1.58 0.26 -13.46
CA TYR A 57 1.74 -1.20 -13.49
C TYR A 57 3.16 -1.69 -13.21
N GLU A 58 4.20 -0.89 -13.50
CA GLU A 58 5.60 -1.28 -13.25
C GLU A 58 6.11 -0.88 -11.86
N ASN A 59 5.33 -0.10 -11.10
CA ASN A 59 5.72 0.34 -9.76
C ASN A 59 5.33 -0.70 -8.69
N SER A 60 6.17 -1.74 -8.59
CA SER A 60 6.02 -2.83 -7.61
C SER A 60 6.02 -2.36 -6.15
N ASP A 61 6.57 -1.19 -5.86
CA ASP A 61 6.62 -0.64 -4.49
C ASP A 61 5.25 -0.14 -4.01
N ARG A 62 4.33 0.14 -4.93
CA ARG A 62 3.00 0.69 -4.62
C ARG A 62 1.86 -0.29 -4.82
N VAL A 63 2.01 -1.20 -5.78
CA VAL A 63 1.03 -2.23 -6.12
C VAL A 63 1.77 -3.55 -6.24
N PRO A 64 1.40 -4.59 -5.47
CA PRO A 64 1.96 -5.93 -5.63
C PRO A 64 1.86 -6.38 -7.10
N GLU A 65 2.94 -6.97 -7.64
CA GLU A 65 3.06 -7.27 -9.07
C GLU A 65 1.91 -8.14 -9.60
N ARG A 66 1.46 -9.14 -8.81
CA ARG A 66 0.38 -10.02 -9.28
C ARG A 66 -0.97 -9.30 -9.25
N LEU A 67 -1.20 -8.41 -8.28
CA LEU A 67 -2.36 -7.51 -8.31
C LEU A 67 -2.30 -6.54 -9.49
N ALA A 68 -1.15 -5.95 -9.79
CA ALA A 68 -0.99 -5.06 -10.94
C ALA A 68 -1.32 -5.78 -12.26
N ASN A 69 -0.80 -7.00 -12.44
CA ASN A 69 -1.09 -7.84 -13.61
C ASN A 69 -2.58 -8.22 -13.71
N MET A 70 -3.21 -8.56 -12.59
CA MET A 70 -4.64 -8.84 -12.54
C MET A 70 -5.48 -7.60 -12.90
N LEU A 71 -5.15 -6.43 -12.33
CA LEU A 71 -5.85 -5.19 -12.63
C LEU A 71 -5.71 -4.82 -14.11
N LYS A 72 -4.53 -5.00 -14.70
CA LYS A 72 -4.30 -4.79 -16.14
C LYS A 72 -5.15 -5.69 -17.03
N ALA A 73 -5.41 -6.93 -16.59
CA ALA A 73 -6.20 -7.89 -17.37
C ALA A 73 -7.71 -7.63 -17.32
N PHE A 74 -8.23 -7.06 -16.23
CA PHE A 74 -9.67 -6.89 -15.99
C PHE A 74 -10.17 -5.44 -16.05
N SER A 75 -9.28 -4.47 -16.28
CA SER A 75 -9.64 -3.06 -16.39
C SER A 75 -9.58 -2.60 -17.85
N ALA A 76 -10.55 -1.79 -18.26
CA ALA A 76 -10.58 -1.19 -19.59
C ALA A 76 -9.58 -0.03 -19.72
N ASP A 77 -9.32 0.70 -18.63
CA ASP A 77 -8.36 1.79 -18.56
C ASP A 77 -7.69 1.89 -17.18
N MET A 78 -6.67 2.76 -17.10
CA MET A 78 -5.91 3.01 -15.87
C MET A 78 -6.78 3.57 -14.73
N ASN A 79 -7.79 4.41 -15.03
CA ASN A 79 -8.64 4.99 -13.99
C ASN A 79 -9.50 3.92 -13.33
N GLN A 80 -10.00 2.96 -14.12
CA GLN A 80 -10.73 1.81 -13.63
C GLN A 80 -9.83 0.88 -12.81
N ALA A 81 -8.60 0.63 -13.28
CA ALA A 81 -7.61 -0.15 -12.53
C ALA A 81 -7.29 0.49 -11.17
N GLN A 82 -7.06 1.81 -11.15
CA GLN A 82 -6.84 2.57 -9.94
C GLN A 82 -8.05 2.47 -8.99
N LYS A 83 -9.27 2.65 -9.52
CA LYS A 83 -10.50 2.55 -8.73
C LYS A 83 -10.65 1.17 -8.09
N TYR A 84 -10.41 0.09 -8.84
CA TYR A 84 -10.43 -1.26 -8.32
C TYR A 84 -9.37 -1.50 -7.24
N TYR A 85 -8.16 -0.97 -7.45
CA TYR A 85 -7.12 -1.03 -6.43
C TYR A 85 -7.50 -0.28 -5.15
N GLU A 86 -8.09 0.91 -5.27
CA GLU A 86 -8.60 1.67 -4.13
C GLU A 86 -9.67 0.89 -3.36
N ILE A 87 -10.58 0.18 -4.05
CA ILE A 87 -11.57 -0.70 -3.40
C ILE A 87 -10.87 -1.79 -2.57
N ILE A 88 -9.82 -2.42 -3.10
CA ILE A 88 -9.04 -3.44 -2.40
C ILE A 88 -8.39 -2.84 -1.15
N LEU A 89 -7.77 -1.66 -1.26
CA LEU A 89 -7.13 -0.98 -0.14
C LEU A 89 -8.13 -0.54 0.94
N ILE A 90 -9.30 -0.05 0.56
CA ILE A 90 -10.37 0.31 1.50
C ILE A 90 -10.85 -0.92 2.27
N ALA A 91 -11.09 -2.04 1.56
CA ALA A 91 -11.47 -3.30 2.19
C ALA A 91 -10.40 -3.79 3.17
N LYS A 92 -9.12 -3.79 2.76
CA LYS A 92 -7.98 -4.12 3.61
C LYS A 92 -7.94 -3.29 4.87
N LYS A 93 -7.90 -1.96 4.73
CA LYS A 93 -7.83 -1.03 5.87
C LYS A 93 -8.98 -1.23 6.85
N ARG A 94 -10.17 -1.56 6.35
CA ARG A 94 -11.33 -1.83 7.19
C ARG A 94 -11.18 -3.13 7.98
N VAL A 95 -10.79 -4.22 7.34
CA VAL A 95 -10.57 -5.50 8.04
C VAL A 95 -9.44 -5.39 9.05
N GLU A 96 -8.33 -4.73 8.70
CA GLU A 96 -7.21 -4.52 9.62
C GLU A 96 -7.63 -3.79 10.90
N LYS A 97 -8.51 -2.78 10.76
CA LYS A 97 -9.09 -2.07 11.90
C LYS A 97 -10.01 -2.95 12.75
N GLU A 98 -10.80 -3.82 12.11
CA GLU A 98 -11.78 -4.68 12.79
C GLU A 98 -11.11 -5.85 13.53
N VAL A 99 -10.05 -6.42 12.95
CA VAL A 99 -9.30 -7.55 13.54
C VAL A 99 -8.16 -7.07 14.45
N GLY A 100 -7.67 -5.84 14.26
CA GLY A 100 -6.53 -5.30 15.02
C GLY A 100 -5.18 -5.84 14.55
N PHE A 101 -5.08 -6.29 13.29
CA PHE A 101 -3.88 -6.89 12.71
C PHE A 101 -3.57 -6.26 11.36
N VAL A 102 -2.32 -5.81 11.16
CA VAL A 102 -1.86 -5.18 9.92
C VAL A 102 -1.14 -6.20 9.05
N ILE A 103 -1.42 -6.21 7.75
CA ILE A 103 -0.74 -7.07 6.78
C ILE A 103 -0.11 -6.30 5.64
N TRP A 104 0.97 -6.86 5.10
CA TRP A 104 1.61 -6.45 3.85
C TRP A 104 1.28 -7.51 2.80
N LEU A 105 0.52 -7.14 1.77
CA LEU A 105 0.03 -8.12 0.79
C LEU A 105 1.19 -8.71 -0.03
N GLU A 106 2.28 -7.96 -0.19
CA GLU A 106 3.50 -8.37 -0.88
C GLU A 106 4.19 -9.57 -0.21
N GLN A 107 3.96 -9.75 1.09
CA GLN A 107 4.55 -10.83 1.90
C GLN A 107 3.62 -12.03 2.04
N GLU A 108 2.43 -11.98 1.42
CA GLU A 108 1.36 -12.95 1.61
C GLU A 108 0.91 -13.54 0.26
N PRO A 109 1.77 -14.30 -0.43
CA PRO A 109 1.52 -14.75 -1.81
C PRO A 109 0.26 -15.61 -1.96
N GLU A 110 -0.11 -16.37 -0.92
CA GLU A 110 -1.33 -17.18 -0.91
C GLU A 110 -2.58 -16.32 -0.75
N LEU A 111 -2.54 -15.30 0.11
CA LEU A 111 -3.65 -14.37 0.27
C LEU A 111 -3.84 -13.54 -1.00
N GLU A 112 -2.74 -13.09 -1.60
CA GLU A 112 -2.76 -12.38 -2.89
C GLU A 112 -3.44 -13.24 -3.97
N TYR A 113 -3.11 -14.54 -4.05
CA TYR A 113 -3.73 -15.45 -4.99
C TYR A 113 -5.24 -15.64 -4.72
N GLN A 114 -5.64 -15.77 -3.46
CA GLN A 114 -7.05 -15.84 -3.09
C GLN A 114 -7.82 -14.57 -3.46
N LEU A 115 -7.21 -13.40 -3.23
CA LEU A 115 -7.77 -12.10 -3.61
C LEU A 115 -7.96 -11.98 -5.12
N ILE A 116 -6.95 -12.35 -5.92
CA ILE A 116 -7.00 -12.35 -7.38
C ILE A 116 -8.14 -13.24 -7.89
N ASN A 117 -8.26 -14.44 -7.34
CA ASN A 117 -9.33 -15.37 -7.72
C ASN A 117 -10.71 -14.85 -7.36
N ALA A 118 -10.87 -14.29 -6.16
CA ALA A 118 -12.14 -13.73 -5.71
C ALA A 118 -12.54 -12.51 -6.53
N PHE A 119 -11.58 -11.62 -6.82
CA PHE A 119 -11.77 -10.48 -7.71
C PHE A 119 -12.19 -10.92 -9.11
N SER A 120 -11.47 -11.86 -9.72
CA SER A 120 -11.75 -12.35 -11.07
C SER A 120 -13.16 -12.95 -11.18
N ARG A 121 -13.59 -13.69 -10.15
CA ARG A 121 -14.97 -14.21 -10.07
C ARG A 121 -15.99 -13.10 -9.90
N ALA A 122 -15.66 -12.06 -9.13
CA ALA A 122 -16.55 -10.93 -8.94
C ALA A 122 -16.78 -10.14 -10.23
N ILE A 123 -15.72 -9.87 -10.98
CA ILE A 123 -15.82 -9.20 -12.30
C ILE A 123 -16.66 -10.04 -13.26
N ARG A 124 -16.38 -11.34 -13.40
CA ARG A 124 -17.17 -12.22 -14.27
C ARG A 124 -18.65 -12.23 -13.88
N GLN A 125 -18.96 -12.21 -12.58
CA GLN A 125 -20.34 -12.16 -12.10
C GLN A 125 -21.03 -10.86 -12.52
N ILE A 126 -20.34 -9.73 -12.36
CA ILE A 126 -20.83 -8.40 -12.76
C ILE A 126 -21.07 -8.34 -14.26
N GLU A 127 -20.15 -8.90 -15.06
CA GLU A 127 -20.26 -8.92 -16.52
C GLU A 127 -21.38 -9.86 -17.02
N GLN A 128 -21.57 -11.01 -16.37
CA GLN A 128 -22.50 -12.05 -16.82
C GLN A 128 -23.93 -11.87 -16.28
N GLN A 129 -24.11 -11.21 -15.13
CA GLN A 129 -25.41 -11.11 -14.47
C GLN A 129 -25.89 -9.66 -14.36
N GLN A 130 -27.04 -9.36 -14.98
CA GLN A 130 -27.71 -8.05 -14.87
C GLN A 130 -28.27 -7.73 -13.47
N THR A 131 -28.15 -8.64 -12.51
CA THR A 131 -28.69 -8.46 -11.15
C THR A 131 -27.74 -7.70 -10.21
N VAL A 132 -26.49 -7.45 -10.60
CA VAL A 132 -25.54 -6.70 -9.77
C VAL A 132 -25.67 -5.21 -10.05
N GLU A 133 -26.54 -4.52 -9.31
CA GLU A 133 -26.77 -3.08 -9.48
C GLU A 133 -25.56 -2.22 -9.06
N ASN A 134 -24.79 -2.66 -8.07
CA ASN A 134 -23.60 -1.97 -7.57
C ASN A 134 -22.37 -2.88 -7.66
N GLY A 135 -21.69 -2.84 -8.81
CA GLY A 135 -20.49 -3.63 -9.08
C GLY A 135 -19.34 -3.31 -8.12
N ASP A 136 -19.08 -2.03 -7.83
CA ASP A 136 -18.00 -1.63 -6.91
C ASP A 136 -18.24 -2.18 -5.50
N GLY A 137 -19.48 -2.05 -5.00
CA GLY A 137 -19.88 -2.59 -3.71
C GLY A 137 -19.78 -4.11 -3.64
N TYR A 138 -20.06 -4.79 -4.76
CA TYR A 138 -19.92 -6.24 -4.85
C TYR A 138 -18.45 -6.68 -4.82
N ILE A 139 -17.56 -5.99 -5.53
CA ILE A 139 -16.11 -6.22 -5.48
C ILE A 139 -15.61 -5.97 -4.05
N TYR A 140 -15.94 -4.82 -3.46
CA TYR A 140 -15.59 -4.47 -2.09
C TYR A 140 -15.97 -5.58 -1.11
N LYS A 141 -17.23 -6.03 -1.15
CA LYS A 141 -17.75 -7.05 -0.24
C LYS A 141 -17.03 -8.39 -0.43
N THR A 142 -16.74 -8.75 -1.67
CA THR A 142 -16.03 -9.99 -2.01
C THR A 142 -14.62 -9.99 -1.43
N ILE A 143 -13.87 -8.91 -1.66
CA ILE A 143 -12.51 -8.74 -1.15
C ILE A 143 -12.48 -8.68 0.39
N TYR A 144 -13.38 -7.88 0.97
CA TYR A 144 -13.52 -7.75 2.41
C TYR A 144 -13.75 -9.11 3.09
N ASN A 145 -14.61 -9.97 2.54
CA ASN A 145 -14.89 -11.28 3.11
C ASN A 145 -13.68 -12.22 3.07
N VAL A 146 -12.89 -12.20 1.98
CA VAL A 146 -11.66 -13.01 1.87
C VAL A 146 -10.66 -12.58 2.95
N LEU A 147 -10.41 -11.28 3.05
CA LEU A 147 -9.49 -10.71 4.05
C LEU A 147 -9.97 -10.98 5.48
N LEU A 148 -11.25 -10.77 5.76
CA LEU A 148 -11.82 -10.96 7.09
C LEU A 148 -11.71 -12.42 7.54
N ASN A 149 -12.01 -13.38 6.66
CA ASN A 149 -11.91 -14.80 6.98
C ASN A 149 -10.48 -15.22 7.31
N GLU A 150 -9.51 -14.80 6.48
CA GLU A 150 -8.10 -15.12 6.69
C GLU A 150 -7.59 -14.48 8.00
N LEU A 151 -7.78 -13.17 8.16
CA LEU A 151 -7.29 -12.42 9.30
C LEU A 151 -7.96 -12.82 10.61
N SER A 152 -9.27 -13.11 10.59
CA SER A 152 -9.97 -13.62 11.77
C SER A 152 -9.46 -15.00 12.19
N THR A 153 -9.12 -15.86 11.23
CA THR A 153 -8.56 -17.19 11.54
C THR A 153 -7.19 -17.05 12.19
N ARG A 154 -6.33 -16.18 11.65
CA ARG A 154 -5.01 -15.89 12.24
C ARG A 154 -5.13 -15.27 13.63
N SER A 155 -6.01 -14.29 13.82
CA SER A 155 -6.24 -13.66 15.11
C SER A 155 -6.68 -14.67 16.18
N ARG A 156 -7.60 -15.59 15.84
CA ARG A 156 -8.00 -16.67 16.76
C ARG A 156 -6.86 -17.61 17.11
N ASN A 157 -6.03 -17.96 16.12
CA ASN A 157 -4.86 -18.83 16.34
C ASN A 157 -3.75 -18.14 17.15
N ALA A 158 -3.56 -16.83 16.97
CA ALA A 158 -2.62 -16.03 17.75
C ALA A 158 -3.07 -15.83 19.21
N THR A 159 -4.37 -15.95 19.47
CA THR A 159 -4.95 -15.87 20.83
C THR A 159 -4.90 -17.22 21.56
N GLN A 160 -4.47 -18.31 20.90
CA GLN A 160 -4.05 -19.53 21.58
C GLN A 160 -2.65 -19.28 22.15
N PRO A 161 -2.44 -19.28 23.48
CA PRO A 161 -1.14 -19.00 24.03
C PRO A 161 -0.25 -20.23 23.83
N ASP A 162 0.77 -20.12 22.99
CA ASP A 162 2.03 -20.78 23.33
C ASP A 162 2.70 -19.87 24.37
N PRO A 163 2.88 -20.31 25.63
CA PRO A 163 3.53 -19.50 26.65
C PRO A 163 5.04 -19.60 26.45
N VAL A 164 5.53 -19.03 25.34
CA VAL A 164 6.96 -18.91 25.06
C VAL A 164 7.31 -17.45 24.76
N TYR A 165 6.76 -16.54 25.58
CA TYR A 165 7.38 -15.24 25.76
C TYR A 165 8.27 -15.34 27.00
N TYR A 166 9.58 -15.30 26.78
CA TYR A 166 10.52 -14.95 27.85
C TYR A 166 10.35 -13.45 28.11
N ASP A 167 9.79 -13.13 29.27
CA ASP A 167 9.59 -11.75 29.71
C ASP A 167 10.90 -11.18 30.28
N TRP A 168 11.73 -10.66 29.38
CA TRP A 168 12.96 -9.92 29.67
C TRP A 168 12.75 -8.69 30.57
N LEU A 169 11.51 -8.26 30.82
CA LEU A 169 11.19 -7.16 31.73
C LEU A 169 10.80 -7.62 33.15
N GLU A 170 10.63 -8.93 33.38
CA GLU A 170 10.41 -9.50 34.72
C GLU A 170 11.68 -10.10 35.36
N GLU A 171 12.85 -9.91 34.76
CA GLU A 171 14.16 -10.33 35.31
C GLU A 171 14.67 -9.42 36.46
N GLY A 172 13.78 -8.69 37.14
CA GLY A 172 14.09 -7.76 38.22
C GLY A 172 13.45 -8.08 39.56
N LYS A 173 12.51 -9.03 39.63
CA LYS A 173 12.01 -9.56 40.91
C LYS A 173 12.79 -10.82 41.23
N SER A 174 14.08 -10.63 41.51
CA SER A 174 14.85 -11.65 42.20
C SER A 174 14.04 -12.09 43.43
N ASN A 175 13.81 -13.40 43.53
CA ASN A 175 13.65 -14.00 44.84
C ASN A 175 14.89 -13.59 45.63
N GLU A 176 14.80 -12.54 46.44
CA GLU A 176 15.76 -12.30 47.51
C GLU A 176 15.69 -13.52 48.42
N VAL A 177 16.52 -14.52 48.09
CA VAL A 177 16.89 -15.55 49.03
C VAL A 177 17.71 -14.83 50.09
N ILE A 178 17.01 -14.31 51.09
CA ILE A 178 17.63 -13.74 52.29
C ILE A 178 18.55 -14.82 52.85
N PRO A 179 19.88 -14.63 52.86
CA PRO A 179 20.81 -15.61 53.39
C PRO A 179 20.46 -15.89 54.85
N GLU A 180 20.52 -17.15 55.30
CA GLU A 180 20.10 -17.50 56.67
C GLU A 180 20.84 -16.73 57.77
N TRP A 181 22.08 -16.33 57.53
CA TRP A 181 22.85 -15.50 58.47
C TRP A 181 22.22 -14.12 58.74
N PHE A 182 21.36 -13.63 57.84
CA PHE A 182 20.62 -12.37 58.02
C PHE A 182 19.40 -12.53 58.94
N LYS A 183 18.86 -13.75 59.10
CA LYS A 183 17.72 -14.03 59.99
C LYS A 183 18.15 -14.12 61.47
N GLN A 184 19.42 -14.44 61.72
CA GLN A 184 19.91 -14.71 63.07
C GLN A 184 20.15 -13.46 63.92
N GLN A 185 20.30 -12.27 63.31
CA GLN A 185 20.49 -11.02 64.06
C GLN A 185 19.20 -10.36 64.56
N LYS A 186 18.02 -10.89 64.21
CA LYS A 186 16.73 -10.33 64.66
C LYS A 186 16.12 -11.02 65.88
N GLN A 187 16.75 -12.08 66.39
CA GLN A 187 16.28 -12.79 67.59
C GLN A 187 17.05 -12.43 68.88
N GLU A 188 18.09 -11.61 68.82
CA GLU A 188 18.88 -11.19 70.00
C GLU A 188 18.82 -9.67 70.29
N ARG A 189 17.66 -9.05 70.06
CA ARG A 189 17.36 -7.70 70.60
C ARG A 189 16.01 -7.67 71.28
#